data_AF-A0A954HW31-F1
#
_entry.id   AF-A0A954HW31-F1
#
_cell.length_a   1.000
_cell.length_b   1.000
_cell.length_c   1.000
_cell.angle_alpha   90.00
_cell.angle_beta   90.00
_cell.angle_gamma   90.00
#
_symmetry.space_group_name_H-M   'P 1'
#
loop_
_entity.id
_entity.type
_entity.pdbx_description
1 polymer ?
#
loop_
_entity_poly.entity_id
_entity_poly.type
_entity_poly.pdbx_seq_one_letter_code
_entity_poly.pdbx_strand_id
1 'polypeptide(L)'
;EQHGKGPIHWAAELDALVMEVYPAQSPDEVDGSTRLGFTFGDVESLLATLRDHKAEIVNDLKQTKWGLRAVVEDPDGRSVELVQEE
;
A
#
# COMPACT_ATOMS: atom_id res chain seq x y z
N GLU A 1 -4.29 -15.25 7.89
CA GLU A 1 -3.82 -16.64 7.93
C GLU A 1 -2.99 -16.92 9.18
N GLN A 2 -2.57 -18.17 9.39
CA GLN A 2 -1.69 -18.61 10.46
C GLN A 2 -0.95 -19.88 10.04
N HIS A 3 0.39 -19.85 10.03
CA HIS A 3 1.20 -21.02 9.69
C HIS A 3 1.83 -21.66 10.93
N GLY A 4 1.51 -22.93 11.17
CA GLY A 4 2.06 -23.68 12.30
C GLY A 4 1.78 -23.00 13.65
N LYS A 5 2.85 -22.60 14.35
CA LYS A 5 2.76 -21.88 15.64
C LYS A 5 3.00 -20.36 15.51
N GLY A 6 3.04 -19.84 14.28
CA GLY A 6 3.21 -18.41 14.01
C GLY A 6 2.00 -17.58 14.45
N PRO A 7 2.14 -16.24 14.45
CA PRO A 7 1.03 -15.35 14.77
C PRO A 7 -0.05 -15.37 13.68
N ILE A 8 -1.27 -15.02 14.08
CA ILE A 8 -2.34 -14.70 13.13
C ILE A 8 -1.95 -13.40 12.41
N HIS A 9 -2.05 -13.38 11.09
CA HIS A 9 -1.66 -12.25 10.24
C HIS A 9 -2.68 -12.04 9.11
N TRP A 10 -2.65 -10.89 8.44
CA TRP A 10 -3.42 -10.67 7.21
C TRP A 10 -2.63 -11.20 6.01
N ALA A 11 -3.32 -11.77 5.04
CA ALA A 11 -2.72 -12.22 3.79
C ALA A 11 -3.63 -11.83 2.63
N ALA A 12 -3.03 -11.47 1.50
CA ALA A 12 -3.70 -11.19 0.25
C ALA A 12 -2.89 -11.80 -0.90
N GLU A 13 -3.58 -12.51 -1.80
CA GLU A 13 -3.01 -13.04 -3.03
C GLU A 13 -3.34 -12.07 -4.18
N LEU A 14 -2.31 -11.64 -4.91
CA LEU A 14 -2.39 -10.80 -6.11
C LEU A 14 -1.65 -11.51 -7.24
N ASP A 15 -2.39 -12.21 -8.09
CA ASP A 15 -1.84 -13.07 -9.15
C ASP A 15 -0.75 -14.03 -8.65
N ALA A 16 0.52 -13.74 -8.95
CA ALA A 16 1.68 -14.55 -8.56
C ALA A 16 2.41 -14.01 -7.32
N LEU A 17 1.85 -13.01 -6.64
CA LEU A 17 2.37 -12.38 -5.43
C LEU A 17 1.48 -12.71 -4.24
N VAL A 18 2.09 -13.02 -3.10
CA VAL A 18 1.41 -13.05 -1.80
C VAL A 18 1.96 -11.92 -0.95
N MET A 19 1.07 -11.07 -0.44
CA MET A 19 1.39 -10.02 0.52
C MET A 19 0.84 -10.41 1.88
N GLU A 20 1.72 -10.41 2.89
CA GLU A 20 1.37 -10.75 4.27
C GLU A 20 1.67 -9.55 5.19
N VAL A 21 0.75 -9.24 6.10
CA VAL A 21 0.92 -8.21 7.12
C VAL A 21 0.87 -8.87 8.50
N TYR A 22 2.04 -9.00 9.10
CA TYR A 22 2.23 -9.58 10.42
C TYR A 22 1.99 -8.56 11.53
N PRO A 23 1.43 -8.97 12.68
CA PRO A 23 1.28 -8.08 13.82
C PRO A 23 2.64 -7.76 14.44
N ALA A 24 2.96 -6.48 14.55
CA ALA A 24 4.13 -6.01 15.29
C ALA A 24 3.94 -6.21 16.80
N GLN A 25 5.00 -6.55 17.54
CA GLN A 25 4.92 -6.65 19.00
C GLN A 25 5.11 -5.29 19.69
N SER A 26 5.80 -4.36 19.02
CA SER A 26 5.93 -2.96 19.44
C SER A 26 6.08 -2.03 18.22
N PRO A 27 5.82 -0.72 18.37
CA PRO A 27 6.07 0.26 17.31
C PRO A 27 7.54 0.34 16.88
N ASP A 28 8.48 0.05 17.79
CA ASP A 28 9.93 0.13 17.53
C ASP A 28 10.41 -0.98 16.58
N GLU A 29 9.65 -2.07 16.43
CA GLU A 29 9.94 -3.16 15.50
C GLU A 29 9.47 -2.86 14.07
N VAL A 30 8.61 -1.85 13.89
CA VAL A 30 8.08 -1.46 12.59
C VAL A 30 9.10 -0.56 11.90
N ASP A 31 9.63 -1.00 10.77
CA ASP A 31 10.45 -0.13 9.94
C ASP A 31 9.63 1.04 9.38
N GLY A 32 10.11 2.26 9.63
CA GLY A 32 9.52 3.50 9.12
C GLY A 32 10.21 4.04 7.86
N SER A 33 11.24 3.36 7.36
CA SER A 33 12.07 3.84 6.25
C SER A 33 11.75 3.18 4.90
N THR A 34 11.37 1.90 4.90
CA THR A 34 10.95 1.19 3.69
C THR A 34 9.57 1.65 3.26
N ARG A 35 9.44 1.89 1.95
CA ARG A 35 8.16 2.22 1.31
C ARG A 35 7.80 1.15 0.30
N LEU A 36 6.53 0.78 0.30
CA LEU A 36 5.95 -0.09 -0.71
C LEU A 36 5.24 0.75 -1.76
N GLY A 37 5.25 0.26 -3.00
CA GLY A 37 4.53 0.87 -4.10
C GLY A 37 3.96 -0.19 -5.03
N PHE A 38 2.89 0.18 -5.71
CA PHE A 38 2.15 -0.70 -6.61
C PHE A 38 1.91 0.00 -7.93
N THR A 39 1.88 -0.78 -9.01
CA THR A 39 1.55 -0.28 -10.34
C THR A 39 0.14 -0.72 -10.69
N PHE A 40 -0.65 0.17 -11.31
CA PHE A 40 -2.04 -0.08 -11.66
C PHE A 40 -2.37 0.51 -13.04
N GLY A 41 -3.27 -0.17 -13.77
CA GLY A 41 -3.73 0.27 -15.08
C GLY A 41 -4.63 1.52 -15.07
N ASP A 42 -5.23 1.89 -13.93
CA ASP A 42 -5.96 3.16 -13.78
C ASP A 42 -5.88 3.65 -12.34
N VAL A 43 -4.90 4.51 -12.07
CA VAL A 43 -4.68 5.09 -10.74
C VAL A 43 -5.75 6.12 -10.39
N GLU A 44 -6.34 6.82 -11.37
CA GLU A 44 -7.37 7.83 -11.08
C GLU A 44 -8.64 7.20 -10.51
N SER A 45 -9.10 6.10 -11.12
CA SER A 45 -10.22 5.30 -10.60
C SER A 45 -9.93 4.68 -9.24
N LEU A 46 -8.68 4.21 -9.01
CA LEU A 46 -8.27 3.71 -7.70
C LEU A 46 -8.31 4.81 -6.64
N LEU A 47 -7.81 6.01 -6.94
CA LEU A 47 -7.85 7.14 -6.01
C LEU A 47 -9.28 7.56 -5.68
N ALA A 48 -10.21 7.52 -6.63
CA ALA A 48 -11.63 7.76 -6.35
C ALA A 48 -12.18 6.75 -5.33
N THR A 49 -11.88 5.46 -5.53
CA THR A 49 -12.27 4.38 -4.61
C THR A 49 -11.65 4.60 -3.22
N LEU A 50 -10.39 4.99 -3.15
CA LEU A 50 -9.68 5.25 -1.89
C LEU A 50 -10.29 6.45 -1.14
N ARG A 51 -10.68 7.52 -1.84
CA ARG A 51 -11.38 8.66 -1.24
C ARG A 51 -12.73 8.26 -0.65
N ASP A 52 -13.49 7.41 -1.32
CA ASP A 52 -14.78 6.89 -0.80
C ASP A 52 -14.59 6.07 0.48
N HIS A 53 -13.46 5.37 0.60
CA HIS A 53 -13.06 4.64 1.81
C HIS A 53 -12.35 5.52 2.85
N LYS A 54 -12.27 6.84 2.62
CA LYS A 54 -11.65 7.82 3.50
C LYS A 54 -10.16 7.57 3.75
N ALA A 55 -9.46 6.97 2.79
CA ALA A 55 -8.00 6.89 2.82
C ALA A 55 -7.39 8.29 2.61
N GLU A 56 -6.26 8.55 3.28
CA GLU A 56 -5.57 9.83 3.16
C GLU A 56 -4.75 9.87 1.86
N ILE A 57 -4.94 10.93 1.07
CA ILE A 57 -4.20 11.16 -0.18
C ILE A 57 -3.12 12.21 0.09
N VAL A 58 -1.90 11.75 0.41
CA VAL A 58 -0.74 12.60 0.74
C VAL A 58 -0.30 13.46 -0.45
N ASN A 59 -0.24 12.84 -1.63
CA ASN A 59 0.02 13.52 -2.89
C ASN A 59 -0.97 13.00 -3.93
N ASP A 60 -1.80 13.89 -4.44
CA ASP A 60 -2.70 13.55 -5.54
C ASP A 60 -1.93 13.18 -6.83
N LEU A 61 -2.65 12.59 -7.77
CA LEU A 61 -2.12 12.12 -9.04
C LEU A 61 -1.41 13.25 -9.79
N LYS A 62 -0.11 13.06 -10.06
CA LYS A 62 0.72 14.05 -10.74
C LYS A 62 1.67 13.42 -11.74
N GLN A 63 1.86 14.11 -12.86
CA GLN A 63 2.89 13.75 -13.82
C GLN A 63 4.26 14.08 -13.24
N THR A 64 5.18 13.12 -13.28
CA THR A 64 6.59 13.31 -12.92
C THR A 64 7.50 12.87 -14.05
N LYS A 65 8.82 13.05 -13.89
CA LYS A 65 9.82 12.52 -14.82
C LYS A 65 9.89 10.98 -14.85
N TRP A 66 9.16 10.30 -13.96
CA TRP A 66 9.10 8.85 -13.84
C TRP A 66 7.66 8.33 -13.99
N GLY A 67 6.84 9.03 -14.78
CA GLY A 67 5.44 8.67 -15.03
C GLY A 67 4.43 9.35 -14.09
N LEU A 68 3.17 8.98 -14.29
CA LEU A 68 2.01 9.46 -13.54
C LEU A 68 1.92 8.69 -12.22
N ARG A 69 1.90 9.41 -11.09
CA ARG A 69 1.98 8.80 -9.75
C ARG A 69 1.26 9.58 -8.66
N ALA A 70 0.88 8.89 -7.61
CA ALA A 70 0.26 9.43 -6.39
C ALA A 70 0.89 8.78 -5.14
N VAL A 71 0.66 9.38 -3.97
CA VAL A 71 1.06 8.81 -2.68
C VAL A 71 -0.14 8.87 -1.73
N VAL A 72 -0.43 7.76 -1.08
CA VAL A 72 -1.51 7.60 -0.09
C VAL A 72 -0.96 7.08 1.23
N GLU A 73 -1.73 7.16 2.31
CA GLU A 73 -1.40 6.46 3.58
C GLU A 73 -2.23 5.19 3.74
N ASP A 74 -1.58 4.14 4.23
CA ASP A 74 -2.26 2.95 4.75
C ASP A 74 -2.92 3.25 6.12
N PRO A 75 -3.74 2.34 6.66
CA PRO A 75 -4.40 2.54 7.96
C PRO A 75 -3.45 2.75 9.16
N ASP A 76 -2.18 2.39 9.02
CA ASP A 76 -1.15 2.56 10.05
C ASP A 76 -0.31 3.85 9.84
N GLY A 77 -0.65 4.66 8.83
CA GLY A 77 0.02 5.92 8.50
C GLY A 77 1.28 5.77 7.64
N ARG A 78 1.51 4.60 7.01
CA ARG A 78 2.67 4.41 6.12
C ARG A 78 2.35 4.93 4.73
N SER A 79 3.31 5.66 4.15
CA SER A 79 3.19 6.09 2.76
C SER A 79 3.30 4.92 1.78
N VAL A 80 2.31 4.79 0.90
CA VAL A 80 2.27 3.84 -0.22
C VAL A 80 2.28 4.61 -1.53
N GLU A 81 3.17 4.23 -2.45
CA GLU A 81 3.25 4.83 -3.79
C GLU A 81 2.34 4.12 -4.79
N LEU A 82 1.57 4.89 -5.57
CA LEU A 82 0.74 4.39 -6.65
C LEU A 82 1.30 4.89 -7.97
N VAL A 83 1.59 3.99 -8.89
CA VAL A 83 2.16 4.29 -10.21
C VAL A 83 1.21 3.80 -11.30
N GLN A 84 0.98 4.65 -12.30
CA GLN A 84 0.20 4.29 -13.48
C GLN A 84 1.05 3.40 -14.40
N GLU A 85 0.48 2.29 -14.87
CA GLU A 85 1.09 1.49 -15.95
C GLU A 85 1.19 2.32 -17.23
N GLU A 86 2.26 2.09 -18.02
CA GLU A 86 2.50 2.76 -19.31
C GLU A 86 1.61 2.23 -20.45
#